data_AF-A0A2N2YBF0-F1
#
_entry.id   AF-A0A2N2YBF0-F1
#
_cell.length_a   1.000
_cell.length_b   1.000
_cell.length_c   1.000
_cell.angle_alpha   90.00
_cell.angle_beta   90.00
_cell.angle_gamma   90.00
#
_symmetry.space_group_name_H-M   'P 1'
#
loop_
_entity.id
_entity.type
_entity.pdbx_description
1 polymer ?
#
loop_
_entity_poly.entity_id
_entity_poly.type
_entity_poly.pdbx_seq_one_letter_code
_entity_poly.pdbx_strand_id
1 'polypeptide(L)'
;YRNLINLDITDDYSMGFAADAGFRAGICVSFNFYDLDLDTETPLRIHPFTVMDGTMKDYLKLTNQQAVDFAVKLSNEVKAVGGVFSTLWHNETYSETGRWIGWREVYSQILENAISLK
;
A
#
# COMPACT_ATOMS: atom_id res chain seq x y z
N TYR A 1 -0.69 0.69 -18.76
CA TYR A 1 -0.77 2.10 -18.38
C TYR A 1 -1.14 3.07 -19.50
N ARG A 2 -0.84 2.80 -20.79
CA ARG A 2 -1.23 3.66 -21.94
C ARG A 2 -2.70 4.11 -21.96
N ASN A 3 -3.64 3.23 -21.58
CA ASN A 3 -5.06 3.59 -21.50
C ASN A 3 -5.34 4.72 -20.49
N LEU A 4 -4.61 4.77 -19.38
CA LEU A 4 -4.76 5.85 -18.39
C LEU A 4 -4.29 7.18 -18.98
N ILE A 5 -3.14 7.15 -19.66
CA ILE A 5 -2.56 8.32 -20.36
C ILE A 5 -3.53 8.84 -21.43
N ASN A 6 -4.12 7.96 -22.25
CA ASN A 6 -5.08 8.34 -23.29
C ASN A 6 -6.39 8.92 -22.74
N LEU A 7 -6.66 8.74 -21.45
CA LEU A 7 -7.81 9.30 -20.72
C LEU A 7 -7.43 10.52 -19.87
N ASP A 8 -6.23 11.08 -20.10
CA ASP A 8 -5.68 12.22 -19.37
C ASP A 8 -5.56 12.00 -17.84
N ILE A 9 -5.47 10.73 -17.41
CA ILE A 9 -5.20 10.39 -16.01
C ILE A 9 -3.72 10.62 -15.72
N THR A 10 -3.44 11.38 -14.66
CA THR A 10 -2.08 11.78 -14.27
C THR A 10 -1.47 10.89 -13.20
N ASP A 11 -2.28 10.20 -12.39
CA ASP A 11 -1.82 9.46 -11.23
C ASP A 11 -2.52 8.10 -11.12
N ASP A 12 -1.72 7.04 -10.92
CA ASP A 12 -2.19 5.67 -10.66
C ASP A 12 -1.77 5.19 -9.28
N TYR A 13 -2.70 4.59 -8.55
CA TYR A 13 -2.49 4.03 -7.21
C TYR A 13 -2.73 2.51 -7.18
N SER A 14 -2.73 1.85 -8.35
CA SER A 14 -3.05 0.43 -8.47
C SER A 14 -1.82 -0.49 -8.36
N MET A 15 -0.61 0.08 -8.38
CA MET A 15 0.64 -0.68 -8.30
C MET A 15 0.87 -1.26 -6.90
N GLY A 16 0.49 -2.52 -6.71
CA GLY A 16 0.82 -3.29 -5.51
C GLY A 16 0.52 -4.77 -5.69
N PHE A 17 0.80 -5.57 -4.68
CA PHE A 17 0.44 -6.99 -4.67
C PHE A 17 -0.97 -7.17 -4.11
N ALA A 18 -1.75 -8.06 -4.74
CA ALA A 18 -3.07 -8.43 -4.23
C ALA A 18 -2.97 -9.50 -3.12
N ALA A 19 -2.12 -10.50 -3.31
CA ALA A 19 -2.02 -11.68 -2.42
C ALA A 19 -0.78 -11.66 -1.50
N ASP A 20 0.05 -10.62 -1.62
CA ASP A 20 1.25 -10.42 -0.81
C ASP A 20 1.37 -8.92 -0.49
N ALA A 21 2.37 -8.55 0.30
CA ALA A 21 2.66 -7.18 0.69
C ALA A 21 4.13 -6.83 0.42
N GLY A 22 4.42 -5.53 0.41
CA GLY A 22 5.75 -4.99 0.15
C GLY A 22 5.80 -4.21 -1.16
N PHE A 23 6.96 -4.22 -1.81
CA PHE A 23 7.31 -3.25 -2.85
C PHE A 23 7.27 -3.92 -4.24
N ARG A 24 6.08 -3.98 -4.87
CA ARG A 24 5.92 -4.61 -6.20
C ARG A 24 6.82 -4.00 -7.27
N ALA A 25 7.08 -2.69 -7.18
CA ALA A 25 7.99 -1.99 -8.07
C ALA A 25 9.44 -1.93 -7.55
N GLY A 26 9.76 -2.61 -6.44
CA GLY A 26 11.07 -2.54 -5.78
C GLY A 26 11.39 -1.19 -5.13
N ILE A 27 10.42 -0.26 -5.09
CA ILE A 27 10.58 1.11 -4.62
C ILE A 27 9.37 1.53 -3.78
N CYS A 28 9.61 2.42 -2.80
CA CYS A 28 8.60 2.95 -1.87
C CYS A 28 8.33 4.45 -2.06
N VAL A 29 8.73 5.02 -3.19
CA VAL A 29 8.41 6.38 -3.60
C VAL A 29 7.76 6.35 -4.98
N SER A 30 6.96 7.35 -5.29
CA SER A 30 6.34 7.43 -6.62
C SER A 30 7.34 7.78 -7.71
N PHE A 31 7.06 7.26 -8.91
CA PHE A 31 7.91 7.39 -10.09
C PHE A 31 7.02 7.51 -11.33
N ASN A 32 7.58 8.02 -12.42
CA ASN A 32 6.86 8.11 -13.68
C ASN A 32 6.85 6.75 -14.37
N PHE A 33 5.73 6.38 -14.98
CA PHE A 33 5.66 5.17 -15.78
C PHE A 33 6.60 5.30 -16.98
N TYR A 34 7.54 4.36 -17.08
CA TYR A 34 8.44 4.24 -18.22
C TYR A 34 7.86 3.22 -19.21
N ASP A 35 7.57 3.67 -20.42
CA ASP A 35 7.05 2.83 -21.49
C ASP A 35 8.21 2.13 -22.22
N LEU A 36 8.40 0.85 -21.92
CA LEU A 36 9.52 0.06 -22.45
C LEU A 36 9.44 -0.18 -23.97
N ASP A 37 8.25 -0.26 -24.56
CA ASP A 37 8.18 -0.52 -26.01
C ASP A 37 8.52 0.75 -26.81
N LEU A 38 8.21 1.92 -26.24
CA LEU A 38 8.51 3.22 -26.84
C LEU A 38 9.83 3.82 -26.34
N ASP A 39 10.49 3.15 -25.40
CA ASP A 39 11.73 3.58 -24.74
C ASP A 39 11.66 5.03 -24.23
N THR A 40 10.56 5.37 -23.54
CA THR A 40 10.29 6.75 -23.13
C THR A 40 9.60 6.85 -21.77
N GLU A 41 9.96 7.89 -21.02
CA GLU A 41 9.27 8.25 -19.78
C GLU A 41 7.96 8.97 -20.11
N THR A 42 6.88 8.61 -19.42
CA THR A 42 5.56 9.21 -19.61
C THR A 42 5.20 10.15 -18.45
N PRO A 43 4.28 11.10 -18.62
CA PRO A 43 3.85 11.99 -17.55
C PRO A 43 2.96 11.31 -16.49
N LEU A 44 2.54 10.05 -16.68
CA LEU A 44 1.74 9.31 -15.72
C LEU A 44 2.59 8.91 -14.50
N ARG A 45 2.19 9.35 -13.31
CA ARG A 45 2.87 9.03 -12.05
C ARG A 45 2.25 7.81 -11.37
N ILE A 46 3.09 6.85 -11.02
CA ILE A 46 2.70 5.63 -10.30
C ILE A 46 3.02 5.81 -8.82
N HIS A 47 2.02 5.59 -7.96
CA HIS A 47 2.12 5.61 -6.50
C HIS A 47 1.89 4.21 -5.95
N PRO A 48 2.95 3.42 -5.73
CA PRO A 48 2.78 2.07 -5.24
C PRO A 48 2.23 2.04 -3.80
N PHE A 49 1.36 1.07 -3.51
CA PHE A 49 0.94 0.78 -2.13
C PHE A 49 1.70 -0.44 -1.58
N THR A 50 1.95 -0.41 -0.27
CA THR A 50 2.80 -1.40 0.40
C THR A 50 1.98 -2.52 1.06
N VAL A 51 0.84 -2.17 1.66
CA VAL A 51 -0.03 -3.13 2.36
C VAL A 51 -1.50 -2.85 2.03
N MET A 52 -2.30 -3.92 2.05
CA MET A 52 -3.75 -3.87 1.93
C MET A 52 -4.38 -4.73 3.03
N ASP A 53 -5.49 -4.29 3.59
CA ASP A 53 -6.26 -5.04 4.59
C ASP A 53 -6.64 -6.47 4.14
N GLY A 54 -7.17 -6.61 2.93
CA GLY A 54 -7.48 -7.90 2.32
C GLY A 54 -6.26 -8.79 2.15
N THR A 55 -5.09 -8.24 1.81
CA THR A 55 -3.81 -8.98 1.76
C THR A 55 -3.52 -9.62 3.11
N MET A 56 -3.48 -8.81 4.17
CA MET A 56 -3.12 -9.27 5.50
C MET A 56 -4.15 -10.27 6.03
N LYS A 57 -5.43 -10.02 5.78
CA LYS A 57 -6.53 -10.81 6.33
C LYS A 57 -6.80 -12.11 5.57
N ASP A 58 -7.03 -12.00 4.27
CA ASP A 58 -7.65 -13.07 3.48
C ASP A 58 -6.61 -13.94 2.79
N TYR A 59 -5.51 -13.31 2.33
CA TYR A 59 -4.42 -14.01 1.66
C TYR A 59 -3.38 -14.53 2.65
N LEU A 60 -2.80 -13.65 3.47
CA LEU A 60 -1.77 -14.00 4.45
C LEU A 60 -2.34 -14.61 5.74
N LYS A 61 -3.64 -14.44 6.00
CA LYS A 61 -4.37 -15.02 7.16
C LYS A 61 -3.73 -14.67 8.50
N LEU A 62 -3.25 -13.43 8.62
CA LEU A 62 -2.65 -12.92 9.85
C LEU A 62 -3.72 -12.70 10.92
N THR A 63 -3.36 -12.94 12.17
CA THR A 63 -4.14 -12.42 13.31
C THR A 63 -4.04 -10.90 13.36
N ASN A 64 -4.95 -10.24 14.10
CA ASN A 64 -4.94 -8.78 14.23
C ASN A 64 -3.57 -8.26 14.71
N GLN A 65 -2.97 -8.90 15.73
CA GLN A 65 -1.65 -8.50 16.22
C GLN A 65 -0.54 -8.75 15.18
N GLN A 66 -0.56 -9.89 14.50
CA GLN A 66 0.41 -10.18 13.44
C GLN A 66 0.32 -9.17 12.29
N ALA A 67 -0.88 -8.71 11.94
CA ALA A 67 -1.07 -7.68 10.92
C ALA A 67 -0.46 -6.34 11.34
N VAL A 68 -0.63 -5.93 12.61
CA VAL A 68 0.02 -4.74 13.16
C VAL A 68 1.55 -4.89 13.09
N ASP A 69 2.10 -5.96 13.67
CA ASP A 69 3.56 -6.17 13.73
C ASP A 69 4.18 -6.19 12.32
N PHE A 70 3.49 -6.83 11.38
CA PHE A 70 3.91 -6.94 9.99
C PHE A 70 3.92 -5.58 9.27
N ALA A 71 2.83 -4.82 9.38
CA ALA A 71 2.73 -3.50 8.76
C ALA A 71 3.67 -2.48 9.41
N VAL A 72 3.84 -2.52 10.74
CA VAL A 72 4.81 -1.69 11.48
C VAL A 72 6.24 -1.98 11.04
N LYS A 73 6.60 -3.26 10.84
CA LYS A 73 7.92 -3.61 10.30
C LYS A 73 8.15 -2.95 8.95
N LEU A 74 7.20 -3.08 8.01
CA LEU A 74 7.32 -2.47 6.67
C LEU A 74 7.36 -0.93 6.75
N SER A 75 6.54 -0.32 7.61
CA SER A 75 6.55 1.12 7.86
C SER A 75 7.93 1.62 8.30
N ASN A 76 8.57 0.91 9.24
CA ASN A 76 9.91 1.25 9.73
C ASN A 76 10.98 1.13 8.64
N GLU A 77 10.94 0.09 7.80
CA GLU A 77 11.87 -0.06 6.66
C GLU A 77 11.72 1.10 5.66
N VAL A 78 10.47 1.49 5.36
CA VAL A 78 10.19 2.65 4.48
C VAL A 78 10.70 3.95 5.10
N LYS A 79 10.48 4.13 6.40
CA LYS A 79 10.94 5.31 7.15
C LYS A 79 12.47 5.42 7.16
N ALA A 80 13.17 4.29 7.32
CA ALA A 80 14.64 4.25 7.35
C ALA A 80 15.29 4.76 6.05
N VAL A 81 14.57 4.66 4.92
CA VAL A 81 15.04 5.15 3.61
C VAL A 81 14.37 6.45 3.15
N GLY A 82 13.55 7.08 4.01
CA GLY A 82 12.85 8.33 3.68
C GLY A 82 11.75 8.17 2.60
N GLY A 83 11.16 6.98 2.49
CA GLY A 83 10.11 6.68 1.51
C GLY A 83 8.70 7.05 1.97
N VAL A 84 7.70 6.62 1.20
CA VAL A 84 6.26 6.83 1.48
C VAL A 84 5.60 5.50 1.81
N PHE A 85 5.13 5.35 3.05
CA PHE A 85 4.38 4.16 3.47
C PHE A 85 2.91 4.32 3.09
N SER A 86 2.53 3.77 1.94
CA SER A 86 1.16 3.83 1.41
C SER A 86 0.38 2.55 1.73
N THR A 87 -0.87 2.70 2.17
CA THR A 87 -1.73 1.58 2.60
C THR A 87 -3.11 1.66 1.93
N LEU A 88 -3.70 0.51 1.60
CA LEU A 88 -5.03 0.39 0.97
C LEU A 88 -6.01 -0.25 1.96
N TRP A 89 -7.14 0.43 2.19
CA TRP A 89 -8.18 -0.02 3.11
C TRP A 89 -9.56 0.06 2.47
N HIS A 90 -10.37 -0.95 2.72
CA HIS A 90 -11.78 -1.00 2.35
C HIS A 90 -12.64 -0.47 3.50
N ASN A 91 -13.73 0.23 3.16
CA ASN A 91 -14.63 0.80 4.17
C ASN A 91 -15.22 -0.25 5.13
N GLU A 92 -15.48 -1.47 4.63
CA GLU A 92 -16.02 -2.56 5.46
C GLU A 92 -15.09 -3.01 6.58
N THR A 93 -13.78 -2.77 6.44
CA THR A 93 -12.76 -3.12 7.43
C THR A 93 -12.96 -2.37 8.75
N TYR A 94 -13.60 -1.19 8.71
CA TYR A 94 -13.92 -0.40 9.89
C TYR A 94 -15.24 -0.80 10.56
N SER A 95 -15.98 -1.75 10.00
CA SER A 95 -17.32 -2.08 10.47
C SER A 95 -17.35 -2.70 11.87
N GLU A 96 -16.25 -3.32 12.32
CA GLU A 96 -16.23 -4.14 13.54
C GLU A 96 -17.27 -5.28 13.52
N THR A 97 -17.57 -5.81 12.33
CA THR A 97 -18.55 -6.90 12.15
C THR A 97 -17.96 -8.09 11.40
N GLY A 98 -18.48 -9.28 11.70
CA GLY A 98 -18.10 -10.52 11.03
C GLY A 98 -16.59 -10.75 11.07
N ARG A 99 -15.99 -10.89 9.89
CA ARG A 99 -14.54 -11.11 9.77
C ARG A 99 -13.72 -9.89 10.24
N TRP A 100 -14.27 -8.69 10.22
CA TRP A 100 -13.55 -7.44 10.49
C TRP A 100 -13.52 -7.02 11.97
N ILE A 101 -13.93 -7.89 12.90
CA ILE A 101 -13.81 -7.60 14.34
C ILE A 101 -12.34 -7.37 14.72
N GLY A 102 -12.09 -6.23 15.37
CA GLY A 102 -10.81 -5.74 15.83
C GLY A 102 -9.92 -5.13 14.74
N TRP A 103 -10.38 -5.00 13.49
CA TRP A 103 -9.58 -4.45 12.39
C TRP A 103 -9.53 -2.92 12.38
N ARG A 104 -10.48 -2.24 13.03
CA ARG A 104 -10.35 -0.80 13.31
C ARG A 104 -9.14 -0.52 14.19
N GLU A 105 -8.92 -1.35 15.20
CA GLU A 105 -7.79 -1.22 16.12
C GLU A 105 -6.46 -1.51 15.41
N VAL A 106 -6.44 -2.52 14.52
CA VAL A 106 -5.28 -2.78 13.65
C VAL A 106 -4.89 -1.52 12.86
N TYR A 107 -5.86 -0.88 12.21
CA TYR A 107 -5.62 0.36 11.48
C TYR A 107 -5.07 1.47 12.39
N SER A 108 -5.70 1.70 13.54
CA SER A 108 -5.28 2.73 14.50
C SER A 108 -3.83 2.54 14.95
N GLN A 109 -3.42 1.32 15.31
CA GLN A 109 -2.05 1.05 15.76
C GLN A 109 -1.01 1.24 14.65
N ILE A 110 -1.33 0.83 13.42
CA ILE A 110 -0.47 1.07 12.26
C ILE A 110 -0.31 2.58 12.02
N LEU A 111 -1.41 3.33 12.08
CA LEU A 111 -1.42 4.78 11.88
C LEU A 111 -0.64 5.51 12.98
N GLU A 112 -0.86 5.14 14.24
CA GLU A 112 -0.13 5.68 15.38
C GLU A 112 1.37 5.45 15.23
N ASN A 113 1.81 4.25 14.85
CA ASN A 113 3.23 3.97 14.60
C ASN A 113 3.80 4.79 13.43
N ALA A 114 3.05 4.92 12.32
CA ALA A 114 3.50 5.66 11.15
C ALA A 114 3.63 7.17 11.41
N ILE A 115 2.75 7.74 12.25
CA ILE A 115 2.74 9.18 12.57
C ILE A 115 3.65 9.50 13.77
N SER A 116 3.79 8.57 14.72
CA SER A 116 4.57 8.80 15.93
C SER A 116 6.08 8.81 15.65
N LEU A 117 6.73 9.85 16.18
CA LEU A 117 8.17 10.09 16.29
C LEU A 117 8.87 10.60 15.02
N LYS A 118 8.86 11.95 14.91
CA LYS A 118 10.08 12.69 14.57
C LYS A 118 11.11 12.50 15.69
#